data_AF-A0A935SSM8-F1
#
_entry.id   AF-A0A935SSM8-F1
#
_cell.length_a   1.000
_cell.length_b   1.000
_cell.length_c   1.000
_cell.angle_alpha   90.00
_cell.angle_beta   90.00
_cell.angle_gamma   90.00
#
_symmetry.space_group_name_H-M   'P 1'
#
loop_
_entity.id
_entity.type
_entity.pdbx_description
1 polymer ?
#
loop_
_entity_poly.entity_id
_entity_poly.type
_entity_poly.pdbx_seq_one_letter_code
_entity_poly.pdbx_strand_id
1 'polypeptide(L)'
;MESNVKKFLDGDRLRTKYPAAHQKLKSADDLLWQSDSELQLTTIGHLCREALQEFTTALVDEHKPPEVDNDKAHSVSRLRTVIALFRGRLGEAKAAHLDALIRYWGTVSDLVQRQEHGGQKEGEDLIWDDGSRVVFQTASVMYEIDRTLSK
;
A
#
# COMPACT_ATOMS: atom_id res chain seq x y z
N MET A 1 16.89 -5.65 1.70
CA MET A 1 15.45 -5.39 1.49
C MET A 1 15.16 -3.91 1.63
N GLU A 2 15.57 -3.25 2.72
CA GLU A 2 15.31 -1.83 2.96
C GLU A 2 15.81 -0.88 1.85
N SER A 3 17.03 -1.11 1.33
CA SER A 3 17.58 -0.34 0.20
C SER A 3 16.75 -0.43 -1.08
N ASN A 4 16.07 -1.57 -1.34
CA ASN A 4 15.24 -1.74 -2.53
C ASN A 4 13.88 -1.05 -2.39
N VAL A 5 13.33 -0.99 -1.18
CA VAL A 5 12.08 -0.28 -0.88
C VAL A 5 12.30 1.23 -0.92
N LYS A 6 13.42 1.74 -0.36
CA LYS A 6 13.84 3.14 -0.54
C LYS A 6 14.05 3.48 -2.02
N LYS A 7 14.74 2.63 -2.78
CA LYS A 7 14.87 2.79 -4.24
C LYS A 7 13.54 2.71 -5.00
N PHE A 8 12.52 2.04 -4.46
CA PHE A 8 11.19 2.01 -5.06
C PHE A 8 10.39 3.28 -4.74
N LEU A 9 10.49 3.79 -3.51
CA LEU A 9 9.97 5.10 -3.10
C LEU A 9 10.56 6.23 -3.96
N ASP A 10 11.87 6.16 -4.18
CA ASP A 10 12.63 7.13 -4.99
C ASP A 10 12.66 6.76 -6.49
N GLY A 11 12.04 5.64 -6.85
CA GLY A 11 12.15 5.06 -8.18
C GLY A 11 11.17 5.68 -9.17
N ASP A 12 11.66 5.94 -10.39
CA ASP A 12 10.85 6.49 -11.48
C ASP A 12 9.60 5.67 -11.78
N ARG A 13 9.65 4.35 -11.60
CA ARG A 13 8.54 3.47 -11.95
C ARG A 13 7.28 3.73 -11.12
N LEU A 14 7.40 3.88 -9.80
CA LEU A 14 6.25 4.17 -8.94
C LEU A 14 5.70 5.57 -9.27
N ARG A 15 6.59 6.55 -9.41
CA ARG A 15 6.25 7.93 -9.76
C ARG A 15 5.53 8.05 -11.10
N THR A 16 5.96 7.33 -12.12
CA THR A 16 5.39 7.40 -13.47
C THR A 16 4.12 6.57 -13.61
N LYS A 17 4.11 5.34 -13.08
CA LYS A 17 2.96 4.42 -13.24
C LYS A 17 1.83 4.71 -12.25
N TYR A 18 2.17 5.17 -11.04
CA TYR A 18 1.24 5.36 -9.93
C TYR A 18 1.43 6.74 -9.26
N PRO A 19 1.29 7.86 -10.00
CA PRO A 19 1.67 9.18 -9.52
C PRO A 19 0.92 9.61 -8.25
N ALA A 20 -0.38 9.33 -8.15
CA ALA A 20 -1.17 9.68 -6.96
C ALA A 20 -0.74 8.87 -5.72
N ALA A 21 -0.53 7.56 -5.88
CA ALA A 21 -0.05 6.70 -4.80
C ALA A 21 1.37 7.08 -4.36
N HIS A 22 2.25 7.39 -5.33
CA HIS A 22 3.60 7.87 -5.08
C HIS A 22 3.60 9.15 -4.26
N GLN A 23 2.80 10.14 -4.66
CA GLN A 23 2.71 11.42 -3.96
C GLN A 23 2.33 11.22 -2.50
N LYS A 24 1.28 10.43 -2.21
CA LYS A 24 0.81 10.17 -0.84
C LYS A 24 1.88 9.47 -0.01
N LEU A 25 2.51 8.44 -0.57
CA LEU A 25 3.54 7.69 0.13
C LEU A 25 4.81 8.52 0.37
N LYS A 26 5.20 9.37 -0.59
CA LYS A 26 6.34 10.28 -0.42
C LYS A 26 6.08 11.30 0.67
N SER A 27 4.86 11.86 0.73
CA SER A 27 4.47 12.77 1.82
C SER A 27 4.49 12.08 3.19
N ALA A 28 4.07 10.82 3.28
CA ALA A 28 4.14 10.06 4.52
C ALA A 28 5.60 9.83 4.96
N ASP A 29 6.48 9.48 4.02
CA ASP A 29 7.91 9.34 4.24
C ASP A 29 8.57 10.68 4.65
N ASP A 30 8.25 11.79 3.98
CA ASP A 30 8.79 13.11 4.35
C ASP A 30 8.39 13.52 5.77
N LEU A 31 7.12 13.29 6.16
CA LEU A 31 6.64 13.57 7.52
C LEU A 31 7.34 12.72 8.58
N LEU A 32 7.66 11.46 8.27
CA LEU A 32 8.33 10.56 9.19
C LEU A 32 9.71 11.08 9.63
N TRP A 33 10.39 11.85 8.78
CA TRP A 33 11.73 12.38 9.03
C TRP A 33 11.75 13.83 9.54
N GLN A 34 10.59 14.43 9.81
CA GLN A 34 10.51 15.76 10.42
C GLN A 34 10.74 15.68 11.93
N SER A 35 11.23 16.76 12.53
CA SER A 35 11.56 16.83 13.97
C SER A 35 10.36 16.63 14.90
N ASP A 36 9.15 16.83 14.39
CA ASP A 36 7.87 16.71 15.09
C ASP A 36 7.03 15.51 14.59
N SER A 37 7.67 14.52 13.97
CA SER A 37 7.00 13.35 13.37
C SER A 37 6.06 12.60 14.32
N GLU A 38 6.35 12.59 15.62
CA GLU A 38 5.49 11.96 16.63
C GLU A 38 4.10 12.62 16.72
N LEU A 39 4.02 13.92 16.45
CA LEU A 39 2.75 14.66 16.38
C LEU A 39 1.98 14.39 15.08
N GLN A 40 2.64 13.79 14.07
CA GLN A 40 2.11 13.55 12.73
C GLN A 40 1.80 12.07 12.47
N LEU A 41 1.90 11.21 13.49
CA LEU A 41 1.76 9.76 13.33
C LEU A 41 0.40 9.37 12.75
N THR A 42 -0.69 10.01 13.14
CA THR A 42 -2.03 9.75 12.57
C THR A 42 -2.13 10.21 11.11
N THR A 43 -1.55 11.36 10.76
CA THR A 43 -1.44 11.89 9.40
C THR A 43 -0.67 10.92 8.49
N ILE A 44 0.43 10.34 8.98
CA ILE A 44 1.20 9.31 8.26
C ILE A 44 0.29 8.09 7.96
N GLY A 45 -0.52 7.65 8.92
CA GLY A 45 -1.51 6.59 8.73
C GLY A 45 -2.50 6.93 7.61
N HIS A 46 -3.11 8.12 7.66
CA HIS A 46 -4.03 8.58 6.60
C HIS A 46 -3.39 8.57 5.21
N LEU A 47 -2.17 9.09 5.07
CA LEU A 47 -1.45 9.14 3.79
C LEU A 47 -1.12 7.72 3.27
N CYS A 48 -0.73 6.80 4.15
CA CYS A 48 -0.53 5.40 3.78
C CYS A 48 -1.83 4.74 3.29
N ARG A 49 -2.97 5.01 3.94
CA ARG A 49 -4.28 4.51 3.48
C ARG A 49 -4.61 5.03 2.09
N GLU A 50 -4.46 6.33 1.88
CA GLU A 50 -4.72 6.95 0.57
C GLU A 50 -3.78 6.39 -0.50
N ALA A 51 -2.51 6.14 -0.18
CA ALA A 51 -1.56 5.52 -1.12
C ALA A 51 -2.05 4.13 -1.59
N LEU A 52 -2.50 3.27 -0.67
CA LEU A 52 -3.06 1.95 -0.98
C LEU A 52 -4.31 2.06 -1.88
N GLN A 53 -5.20 3.01 -1.58
CA GLN A 53 -6.43 3.25 -2.35
C GLN A 53 -6.12 3.76 -3.77
N GLU A 54 -5.20 4.69 -3.91
CA GLU A 54 -4.81 5.26 -5.20
C GLU A 54 -4.03 4.26 -6.06
N PHE A 55 -3.18 3.42 -5.45
CA PHE A 55 -2.50 2.33 -6.16
C PHE A 55 -3.52 1.33 -6.74
N THR A 56 -4.49 0.93 -5.92
CA THR A 56 -5.55 0.02 -6.37
C THR A 56 -6.41 0.66 -7.46
N THR A 57 -6.69 1.95 -7.34
CA THR A 57 -7.45 2.71 -8.35
C THR A 57 -6.72 2.70 -9.69
N ALA A 58 -5.42 3.00 -9.71
CA ALA A 58 -4.62 2.96 -10.93
C ALA A 58 -4.62 1.57 -11.59
N LEU A 59 -4.52 0.49 -10.81
CA LEU A 59 -4.61 -0.88 -11.34
C LEU A 59 -5.99 -1.20 -11.92
N VAL A 60 -7.06 -0.74 -11.27
CA VAL A 60 -8.43 -0.89 -11.78
C VAL A 60 -8.62 -0.11 -13.09
N ASP A 61 -8.12 1.12 -13.16
CA ASP A 61 -8.23 1.96 -14.35
C ASP A 61 -7.43 1.40 -15.53
N GLU A 62 -6.23 0.85 -15.27
CA GLU A 62 -5.36 0.23 -16.26
C GLU A 62 -5.98 -1.06 -16.84
N HIS A 63 -6.54 -1.91 -15.99
CA HIS A 63 -6.93 -3.28 -16.38
C HIS A 63 -8.43 -3.48 -16.55
N LYS A 64 -9.25 -2.53 -16.07
CA LYS A 64 -10.72 -2.51 -16.20
C LYS A 64 -11.38 -3.87 -15.87
N PRO A 65 -11.12 -4.44 -14.68
CA PRO A 65 -11.74 -5.71 -14.31
C PRO A 65 -13.27 -5.58 -14.26
N PRO A 66 -14.01 -6.63 -14.65
CA PRO A 66 -15.47 -6.63 -14.55
C PRO A 66 -15.90 -6.60 -13.08
N GLU A 67 -17.07 -6.00 -12.82
CA GLU A 67 -17.74 -6.04 -11.50
C GLU A 67 -16.85 -5.54 -10.34
N VAL A 68 -16.00 -4.56 -10.61
CA VAL A 68 -15.17 -3.95 -9.57
C VAL A 68 -16.03 -3.17 -8.59
N ASP A 69 -15.70 -3.26 -7.30
CA ASP A 69 -16.29 -2.43 -6.27
C ASP A 69 -15.97 -0.94 -6.54
N ASN A 70 -17.01 -0.10 -6.47
CA ASN A 70 -16.91 1.34 -6.71
C ASN A 70 -16.38 2.10 -5.49
N ASP A 71 -16.41 1.50 -4.29
CA ASP A 71 -15.92 2.13 -3.08
C ASP A 71 -14.39 2.01 -3.00
N LYS A 72 -13.70 3.15 -3.09
CA LYS A 72 -12.24 3.23 -2.97
C LYS A 72 -11.72 2.65 -1.65
N ALA A 73 -12.49 2.71 -0.56
CA ALA A 73 -12.12 2.17 0.73
C ALA A 73 -11.95 0.64 0.72
N HIS A 74 -12.66 -0.06 -0.15
CA HIS A 74 -12.60 -1.52 -0.29
C HIS A 74 -11.40 -1.99 -1.13
N SER A 75 -10.22 -1.44 -0.89
CA SER A 75 -9.00 -1.69 -1.67
C SER A 75 -8.65 -3.17 -1.81
N VAL A 76 -8.78 -3.97 -0.75
CA VAL A 76 -8.57 -5.44 -0.79
C VAL A 76 -9.51 -6.12 -1.79
N SER A 77 -10.80 -5.77 -1.75
CA SER A 77 -11.81 -6.34 -2.65
C SER A 77 -11.50 -5.99 -4.11
N ARG A 78 -11.26 -4.69 -4.37
CA ARG A 78 -10.92 -4.18 -5.70
C ARG A 78 -9.64 -4.82 -6.27
N LEU A 79 -8.61 -4.97 -5.44
CA LEU A 79 -7.35 -5.60 -5.83
C LEU A 79 -7.52 -7.09 -6.16
N ARG A 80 -8.36 -7.82 -5.41
CA ARG A 80 -8.70 -9.21 -5.73
C ARG A 80 -9.33 -9.32 -7.13
N THR A 81 -10.24 -8.41 -7.47
CA THR A 81 -10.88 -8.38 -8.79
C THR A 81 -9.84 -8.16 -9.91
N VAL A 82 -8.87 -7.26 -9.72
CA VAL A 82 -7.76 -7.07 -10.67
C VAL A 82 -6.93 -8.35 -10.80
N ILE A 83 -6.50 -8.95 -9.70
CA ILE A 83 -5.62 -10.14 -9.71
C ILE A 83 -6.32 -11.33 -10.38
N ALA A 84 -7.64 -11.45 -10.24
CA ALA A 84 -8.42 -12.50 -10.88
C ALA A 84 -8.26 -12.52 -12.41
N LEU A 85 -8.12 -11.35 -13.07
CA LEU A 85 -7.87 -11.26 -14.51
C LEU A 85 -6.58 -11.96 -14.95
N PHE A 86 -5.60 -12.04 -14.04
CA PHE A 86 -4.27 -12.53 -14.36
C PHE A 86 -4.06 -13.99 -13.99
N ARG A 87 -4.94 -14.59 -13.18
CA ARG A 87 -4.78 -15.97 -12.73
C ARG A 87 -4.57 -16.96 -13.88
N GLY A 88 -5.31 -16.83 -14.98
CA GLY A 88 -5.19 -17.73 -16.13
C GLY A 88 -3.86 -17.63 -16.90
N ARG A 89 -3.13 -16.53 -16.77
CA ARG A 89 -1.82 -16.31 -17.42
C ARG A 89 -0.63 -16.46 -16.46
N LEU A 90 -0.90 -16.52 -15.16
CA LEU A 90 0.11 -16.68 -14.13
C LEU A 90 0.33 -18.16 -13.86
N GLY A 91 1.58 -18.59 -13.73
CA GLY A 91 1.88 -19.92 -13.20
C GLY A 91 1.44 -20.04 -11.74
N GLU A 92 1.21 -21.27 -11.29
CA GLU A 92 0.70 -21.60 -9.95
C GLU A 92 1.43 -20.88 -8.82
N ALA A 93 2.77 -20.85 -8.87
CA ALA A 93 3.59 -20.17 -7.86
C ALA A 93 3.35 -18.66 -7.78
N LYS A 94 3.19 -17.96 -8.92
CA LYS A 94 2.91 -16.52 -8.93
C LYS A 94 1.49 -16.22 -8.45
N ALA A 95 0.52 -17.05 -8.82
CA ALA A 95 -0.86 -16.91 -8.35
C ALA A 95 -0.95 -17.09 -6.82
N ALA A 96 -0.29 -18.13 -6.28
CA ALA A 96 -0.22 -18.36 -4.84
C ALA A 96 0.50 -17.21 -4.11
N HIS A 97 1.55 -16.65 -4.72
CA HIS A 97 2.25 -15.49 -4.15
C HIS A 97 1.35 -14.24 -4.08
N LEU A 98 0.59 -13.95 -5.13
CA LEU A 98 -0.38 -12.85 -5.13
C LEU A 98 -1.49 -13.04 -4.09
N ASP A 99 -1.98 -14.27 -3.91
CA ASP A 99 -2.96 -14.57 -2.87
C ASP A 99 -2.41 -14.32 -1.46
N ALA A 100 -1.14 -14.66 -1.23
CA ALA A 100 -0.45 -14.32 0.00
C ALA A 100 -0.28 -12.80 0.17
N LEU A 101 0.07 -12.08 -0.90
CA LEU A 101 0.20 -10.61 -0.89
C LEU A 101 -1.14 -9.91 -0.63
N ILE A 102 -2.26 -10.44 -1.11
CA ILE A 102 -3.61 -9.91 -0.80
C ILE A 102 -3.92 -10.05 0.70
N ARG A 103 -3.58 -11.20 1.30
CA ARG A 103 -3.75 -11.38 2.76
C ARG A 103 -2.84 -10.43 3.52
N TYR A 104 -1.60 -10.28 3.05
CA TYR A 104 -0.65 -9.35 3.63
C TYR A 104 -1.13 -7.89 3.52
N TRP A 105 -1.69 -7.48 2.38
CA TRP A 105 -2.33 -6.17 2.20
C TRP A 105 -3.42 -5.92 3.23
N GLY A 106 -4.23 -6.93 3.55
CA GLY A 106 -5.21 -6.86 4.65
C GLY A 106 -4.53 -6.50 5.97
N THR A 107 -3.49 -7.24 6.35
CA THR A 107 -2.75 -6.95 7.59
C THR A 107 -2.05 -5.59 7.60
N VAL A 108 -1.55 -5.13 6.44
CA VAL A 108 -0.98 -3.78 6.31
C VAL A 108 -2.07 -2.72 6.45
N SER A 109 -3.26 -2.97 5.91
CA SER A 109 -4.41 -2.07 6.06
C SER A 109 -4.83 -1.95 7.53
N ASP A 110 -4.79 -3.06 8.29
CA ASP A 110 -5.07 -3.04 9.73
C ASP A 110 -4.03 -2.21 10.50
N LEU A 111 -2.74 -2.35 10.18
CA LEU A 111 -1.69 -1.52 10.78
C LEU A 111 -1.86 -0.02 10.45
N VAL A 112 -2.19 0.28 9.20
CA VAL A 112 -2.48 1.64 8.74
C VAL A 112 -3.71 2.21 9.47
N GLN A 113 -4.74 1.41 9.67
CA GLN A 113 -5.93 1.82 10.40
C GLN A 113 -5.65 2.08 11.89
N ARG A 114 -4.85 1.22 12.54
CA ARG A 114 -4.36 1.48 13.91
C ARG A 114 -3.64 2.83 13.99
N GLN A 115 -2.76 3.10 13.02
CA GLN A 115 -2.02 4.34 12.94
C GLN A 115 -2.95 5.56 12.78
N GLU A 116 -3.93 5.47 11.88
CA GLU A 116 -4.93 6.53 11.64
C GLU A 116 -5.76 6.84 12.88
N HIS A 117 -6.09 5.83 13.68
CA HIS A 117 -6.86 6.00 14.91
C HIS A 117 -6.01 6.24 16.15
N GLY A 118 -4.71 6.50 16.01
CA GLY A 118 -3.86 6.85 17.16
C GLY A 118 -3.67 5.72 18.16
N GLY A 119 -3.81 4.45 17.75
CA GLY A 119 -3.71 3.29 18.66
C GLY A 119 -4.83 3.18 19.70
N GLN A 120 -5.90 3.99 19.57
CA GLN A 120 -6.98 4.09 20.56
C GLN A 120 -7.71 2.76 20.83
N LYS A 121 -7.85 1.91 19.81
CA LYS A 121 -8.57 0.64 19.92
C LYS A 121 -7.79 -0.37 20.77
N GLU A 122 -6.47 -0.36 20.65
CA GLU A 122 -5.56 -1.25 21.37
C GLU A 122 -5.14 -0.67 22.72
N GLY A 123 -5.33 0.63 22.94
CA GLY A 123 -4.95 1.32 24.18
C GLY A 123 -3.43 1.52 24.32
N GLU A 124 -2.73 1.57 23.19
CA GLU A 124 -1.28 1.75 23.11
C GLU A 124 -0.96 3.05 22.37
N ASP A 125 -0.05 3.85 22.92
CA ASP A 125 0.43 5.04 22.23
C ASP A 125 1.22 4.67 20.98
N LEU A 126 1.09 5.49 19.94
CA LEU A 126 1.90 5.34 18.73
C LEU A 126 3.31 5.86 18.99
N ILE A 127 4.30 5.11 18.52
CA ILE A 127 5.71 5.53 18.53
C ILE A 127 6.22 5.71 17.10
N TRP A 128 7.37 6.38 16.95
CA TRP A 128 8.00 6.60 15.64
C TRP A 128 8.19 5.28 14.84
N ASP A 129 8.57 4.20 15.51
CA ASP A 129 8.74 2.87 14.91
C ASP A 129 7.46 2.34 14.25
N ASP A 130 6.28 2.69 14.78
CA ASP A 130 4.99 2.34 14.16
C ASP A 130 4.78 3.09 12.85
N GLY A 131 5.06 4.40 12.85
CA GLY A 131 5.04 5.25 11.65
C GLY A 131 5.99 4.73 10.56
N SER A 132 7.23 4.43 10.95
CA SER A 132 8.24 3.85 10.05
C SER A 132 7.78 2.51 9.47
N ARG A 133 7.20 1.65 10.32
CA ARG A 133 6.66 0.36 9.89
C ARG A 133 5.54 0.52 8.86
N VAL A 134 4.55 1.38 9.09
CA VAL A 134 3.43 1.51 8.13
C VAL A 134 3.86 2.07 6.78
N VAL A 135 4.79 3.04 6.76
CA VAL A 135 5.36 3.58 5.51
C VAL A 135 6.09 2.46 4.75
N PHE A 136 6.97 1.73 5.44
CA PHE A 136 7.77 0.69 4.83
C PHE A 136 6.93 -0.48 4.29
N GLN A 137 5.93 -0.95 5.06
CA GLN A 137 5.11 -2.09 4.65
C GLN A 137 4.13 -1.72 3.53
N THR A 138 3.60 -0.49 3.54
CA THR A 138 2.80 0.06 2.44
C THR A 138 3.61 0.07 1.14
N ALA A 139 4.83 0.58 1.18
CA ALA A 139 5.72 0.60 0.01
C ALA A 139 6.05 -0.82 -0.49
N SER A 140 6.36 -1.73 0.43
CA SER A 140 6.76 -3.11 0.12
C SER A 140 5.65 -3.90 -0.55
N VAL A 141 4.41 -3.82 -0.06
CA VAL A 141 3.31 -4.61 -0.64
C VAL A 141 2.93 -4.10 -2.04
N MET A 142 2.92 -2.79 -2.27
CA MET A 142 2.68 -2.22 -3.59
C MET A 142 3.76 -2.62 -4.60
N TYR A 143 5.03 -2.60 -4.17
CA TYR A 143 6.16 -3.02 -5.00
C TYR A 143 6.03 -4.47 -5.45
N GLU A 144 5.80 -5.40 -4.52
CA GLU A 144 5.76 -6.84 -4.84
C GLU A 144 4.55 -7.19 -5.71
N ILE A 145 3.41 -6.52 -5.51
CA ILE A 145 2.24 -6.69 -6.39
C ILE A 145 2.55 -6.20 -7.81
N ASP A 146 2.99 -4.94 -7.99
CA ASP A 146 3.27 -4.41 -9.33
C ASP A 146 4.33 -5.23 -10.07
N ARG A 147 5.39 -5.63 -9.36
CA ARG A 147 6.46 -6.48 -9.91
C ARG A 147 5.94 -7.84 -10.36
N THR A 148 5.02 -8.43 -9.61
CA THR A 148 4.43 -9.74 -9.94
C THR A 148 3.45 -9.64 -11.11
N LEU A 149 2.71 -8.53 -11.23
CA LEU A 149 1.75 -8.30 -12.31
C LEU A 149 2.41 -7.92 -13.65
N SER A 150 3.59 -7.26 -13.60
CA SER A 150 4.28 -6.73 -14.78
C SER A 150 5.22 -7.73 -15.48
N LYS A 151 5.19 -9.02 -15.11
CA LYS A 151 6.04 -10.10 -15.67
C LYS A 151 5.24 -11.34 -16.00
#